data_AF-A0A397P9I7-F1
#
_entry.id   AF-A0A397P9I7-F1
#
_cell.length_a   1.000
_cell.length_b   1.000
_cell.length_c   1.000
_cell.angle_alpha   90.00
_cell.angle_beta   90.00
_cell.angle_gamma   90.00
#
_symmetry.space_group_name_H-M   'P 1'
#
loop_
_entity.id
_entity.type
_entity.pdbx_description
1 polymer ?
#
loop_
_entity_poly.entity_id
_entity_poly.type
_entity_poly.pdbx_seq_one_letter_code
_entity_poly.pdbx_strand_id
1 'polypeptide(L)'
;MTRSFRAFRLWCGPRLRRLGAQALVALGYTMSMWALIAIPITLFVILTQTTGANVDGALVLTPVGRWLLYVLAGATFLGSIAVGGIAKVILRSRHLAGPWLFLIGLGLLFGLADMFDKIRIVVSSLHAGPHDDNAQAAAFFTFWLLMVGYAAKAVWDEARDRFCAAVQARIPKIHDV
;
A
#
# COMPACT_ATOMS: atom_id res chain seq x y z
N MET A 1 10.43 27.83 40.63
CA MET A 1 10.43 26.92 39.46
C MET A 1 11.63 25.99 39.52
N THR A 2 11.41 24.72 39.84
CA THR A 2 12.42 23.75 40.26
C THR A 2 13.21 23.18 39.08
N ARG A 3 14.51 22.92 39.29
CA ARG A 3 15.45 22.32 38.30
C ARG A 3 14.90 21.04 37.63
N SER A 4 14.02 20.31 38.33
CA SER A 4 13.32 19.12 37.85
C SER A 4 12.45 19.37 36.62
N PHE A 5 11.84 20.56 36.48
CA PHE A 5 10.98 20.89 35.34
C PHE A 5 11.77 21.15 34.04
N ARG A 6 12.99 21.70 34.14
CA ARG A 6 13.89 21.89 32.99
C ARG A 6 14.45 20.57 32.47
N ALA A 7 14.83 19.66 33.37
CA ALA A 7 15.30 18.32 33.01
C ALA A 7 14.19 17.51 32.32
N PHE A 8 12.95 17.58 32.81
CA PHE A 8 11.79 16.94 32.18
C PHE A 8 11.54 17.48 30.75
N ARG A 9 11.62 18.80 30.54
CA ARG A 9 11.43 19.42 29.22
C ARG A 9 12.53 19.05 28.21
N LEU A 10 13.78 18.96 28.67
CA LEU A 10 14.94 18.56 27.86
C LEU A 10 14.94 17.06 27.52
N TRP A 11 14.33 16.22 28.35
CA TRP A 11 14.26 14.78 28.13
C TRP A 11 13.02 14.35 27.34
N CYS A 12 11.87 14.98 27.59
CA CYS A 12 10.64 14.73 26.85
C CYS A 12 10.64 15.37 25.46
N GLY A 13 11.27 16.53 25.27
CA GLY A 13 11.31 17.25 23.99
C GLY A 13 11.86 16.42 22.82
N PRO A 14 13.06 15.79 22.93
CA PRO A 14 13.63 14.96 21.87
C PRO A 14 12.83 13.69 21.60
N ARG A 15 12.26 13.06 22.64
CA ARG A 15 11.43 11.85 22.50
C ARG A 15 10.10 12.14 21.82
N LEU A 16 9.41 13.21 22.20
CA LEU A 16 8.17 13.67 21.56
C LEU A 16 8.41 14.07 20.10
N ARG A 17 9.53 14.74 19.78
CA ARG A 17 9.89 15.06 18.39
C ARG A 17 10.14 13.80 17.55
N ARG A 18 10.80 12.79 18.11
CA ARG A 18 11.00 11.49 17.43
C ARG A 18 9.68 10.75 17.20
N LEU A 19 8.81 10.70 18.21
CA LEU A 19 7.49 10.08 18.08
C LEU A 19 6.61 10.80 17.06
N GLY A 20 6.60 12.14 17.07
CA GLY A 20 5.88 12.94 16.07
C GLY A 20 6.41 12.72 14.65
N ALA A 21 7.73 12.66 14.46
CA ALA A 21 8.31 12.35 13.16
C ALA A 21 7.95 10.93 12.69
N GLN A 22 7.96 9.94 13.59
CA GLN A 22 7.53 8.56 13.27
C GLN A 22 6.05 8.50 12.90
N ALA A 23 5.18 9.22 13.62
CA ALA A 23 3.76 9.30 13.31
C ALA A 23 3.51 9.91 11.93
N LEU A 24 4.21 10.99 11.57
CA LEU A 24 4.12 11.62 10.25
C LEU A 24 4.56 10.68 9.12
N VAL A 25 5.63 9.93 9.33
CA VAL A 25 6.09 8.90 8.39
C VAL A 25 5.02 7.81 8.22
N ALA A 26 4.50 7.29 9.33
CA ALA A 26 3.49 6.24 9.32
C ALA A 26 2.21 6.71 8.61
N LEU A 27 1.75 7.93 8.90
CA LEU A 27 0.61 8.56 8.24
C LEU A 27 0.86 8.77 6.75
N GLY A 28 2.00 9.36 6.36
CA GLY A 28 2.33 9.61 4.96
C GLY A 28 2.39 8.34 4.14
N TYR A 29 2.99 7.27 4.69
CA TYR A 29 2.99 5.97 4.05
C TYR A 29 1.59 5.37 3.93
N THR A 30 0.81 5.40 5.02
CA THR A 30 -0.55 4.84 5.05
C THR A 30 -1.46 5.57 4.06
N MET A 31 -1.39 6.90 3.99
CA MET A 31 -2.13 7.71 3.01
C MET A 31 -1.70 7.39 1.57
N SER A 32 -0.40 7.19 1.33
CA SER A 32 0.10 6.85 -0.01
C SER A 32 -0.37 5.46 -0.45
N MET A 33 -0.41 4.49 0.48
CA MET A 33 -0.97 3.16 0.23
C MET A 33 -2.47 3.22 -0.03
N TRP A 34 -3.22 4.00 0.75
CA TRP A 34 -4.64 4.23 0.50
C TRP A 34 -4.88 4.89 -0.86
N ALA A 35 -4.06 5.86 -1.26
CA ALA A 35 -4.14 6.47 -2.58
C ALA A 35 -3.89 5.44 -3.70
N LEU A 36 -2.90 4.56 -3.54
CA LEU A 36 -2.60 3.48 -4.49
C LEU A 36 -3.72 2.43 -4.59
N ILE A 37 -4.51 2.26 -3.52
CA ILE A 37 -5.67 1.36 -3.51
C ILE A 37 -6.90 2.06 -4.11
N ALA A 38 -7.29 3.21 -3.56
CA ALA A 38 -8.56 3.84 -3.87
C ALA A 38 -8.59 4.53 -5.24
N ILE A 39 -7.50 5.21 -5.64
CA ILE A 39 -7.48 6.00 -6.87
C ILE A 39 -7.64 5.12 -8.12
N PRO A 40 -6.87 4.02 -8.29
CA PRO A 40 -7.01 3.19 -9.49
C PRO A 40 -8.39 2.55 -9.63
N ILE A 41 -9.00 2.09 -8.54
CA ILE A 41 -10.36 1.55 -8.58
C ILE A 41 -11.36 2.64 -8.96
N THR A 42 -11.26 3.82 -8.34
CA THR A 42 -12.19 4.92 -8.60
C THR A 42 -12.07 5.38 -10.06
N LEU A 43 -10.85 5.51 -10.58
CA LEU A 43 -10.61 5.86 -11.97
C LEU A 43 -11.08 4.77 -12.92
N PHE A 44 -10.91 3.48 -12.57
CA PHE A 44 -11.47 2.37 -13.34
C PHE A 44 -13.00 2.50 -13.47
N VAL A 45 -13.70 2.74 -12.35
CA VAL A 45 -15.17 2.89 -12.34
C VAL A 45 -15.60 4.09 -13.18
N ILE A 46 -14.90 5.23 -13.06
CA ILE A 46 -15.20 6.41 -13.89
C ILE A 46 -14.96 6.11 -15.37
N LEU A 47 -13.87 5.41 -15.71
CA LEU A 47 -13.58 5.01 -17.08
C LEU A 47 -14.66 4.10 -17.66
N THR A 48 -15.08 3.08 -16.94
CA THR A 48 -16.12 2.16 -17.41
C THR A 48 -17.47 2.84 -17.53
N GLN A 49 -17.78 3.83 -16.69
CA GLN A 49 -19.01 4.63 -16.79
C GLN A 49 -19.00 5.66 -17.93
N THR A 50 -17.84 6.23 -18.25
CA THR A 50 -17.72 7.32 -19.25
C THR A 50 -17.33 6.85 -20.65
N THR A 51 -16.58 5.76 -20.74
CA THR A 51 -16.01 5.25 -22.00
C THR A 51 -16.35 3.78 -22.27
N GLY A 52 -17.19 3.19 -21.41
CA GLY A 52 -17.71 1.84 -21.54
C GLY A 52 -19.23 1.83 -21.71
N ALA A 53 -19.73 0.78 -22.36
CA ALA A 53 -21.14 0.44 -22.38
C ALA A 53 -21.31 -0.98 -21.82
N ASN A 54 -22.39 -1.21 -21.09
CA ASN A 54 -22.83 -2.57 -20.77
C ASN A 54 -23.71 -3.06 -21.90
N VAL A 55 -23.19 -3.94 -22.75
CA VAL A 55 -23.93 -4.55 -23.86
C VAL A 55 -24.10 -6.02 -23.54
N ASP A 56 -25.34 -6.47 -23.39
CA ASP A 56 -25.68 -7.86 -23.02
C ASP A 56 -24.98 -8.36 -21.74
N GLY A 57 -24.67 -7.42 -20.83
CA GLY A 57 -23.98 -7.67 -19.57
C GLY A 57 -22.46 -7.87 -19.68
N ALA A 58 -21.89 -7.63 -20.86
CA ALA A 58 -20.46 -7.49 -21.05
C ALA A 58 -20.04 -6.01 -21.00
N LEU A 59 -18.90 -5.74 -20.38
CA LEU A 59 -18.25 -4.45 -20.48
C LEU A 59 -17.65 -4.34 -21.88
N VAL A 60 -18.11 -3.36 -22.66
CA VAL A 60 -17.51 -3.01 -23.96
C VAL A 60 -16.85 -1.64 -23.82
N LEU A 61 -15.52 -1.60 -23.97
CA LEU A 61 -14.76 -0.37 -23.89
C LEU A 61 -14.51 0.21 -25.28
N THR A 62 -14.71 1.52 -25.41
CA THR A 62 -14.24 2.28 -26.58
C THR A 62 -12.71 2.15 -26.72
N PRO A 63 -12.14 2.35 -27.92
CA PRO A 63 -10.68 2.33 -28.09
C PRO A 63 -9.94 3.29 -27.15
N VAL A 64 -10.55 4.46 -26.88
CA VAL A 64 -10.04 5.45 -25.92
C VAL A 64 -10.08 4.89 -24.49
N GLY A 65 -11.18 4.25 -24.08
CA GLY A 65 -11.29 3.60 -22.77
C GLY A 65 -10.23 2.54 -22.52
N ARG A 66 -9.93 1.70 -23.53
CA ARG A 66 -8.84 0.70 -23.44
C ARG A 66 -7.47 1.34 -23.28
N TRP A 67 -7.17 2.37 -24.07
CA TRP A 67 -5.91 3.10 -23.94
C TRP A 67 -5.76 3.74 -22.55
N LEU A 68 -6.83 4.36 -22.04
CA LEU A 68 -6.84 4.95 -20.70
C LEU A 68 -6.66 3.91 -19.59
N LEU A 69 -7.19 2.69 -19.76
CA LEU A 69 -6.96 1.58 -18.84
C LEU A 69 -5.48 1.19 -18.77
N TYR A 70 -4.77 1.15 -19.91
CA TYR A 70 -3.33 0.89 -19.94
C TYR A 70 -2.52 2.04 -19.33
N VAL A 71 -2.91 3.30 -19.58
CA VAL A 71 -2.28 4.46 -18.93
C VAL A 71 -2.46 4.39 -17.42
N LEU A 72 -3.65 4.01 -16.95
CA LEU A 72 -3.93 3.82 -15.53
C LEU A 72 -3.10 2.67 -14.93
N ALA A 73 -2.93 1.57 -15.65
CA ALA A 73 -2.04 0.48 -15.24
C ALA A 73 -0.58 0.98 -15.13
N GLY A 74 -0.08 1.70 -16.13
CA GLY A 74 1.26 2.30 -16.11
C GLY A 74 1.45 3.30 -14.95
N ALA A 75 0.45 4.14 -14.68
CA ALA A 75 0.48 5.07 -13.55
C ALA A 75 0.49 4.32 -12.21
N THR A 76 -0.30 3.25 -12.09
CA THR A 76 -0.32 2.39 -10.90
C THR A 76 1.03 1.71 -10.67
N PHE A 77 1.67 1.24 -11.73
CA PHE A 77 3.02 0.66 -11.68
C PHE A 77 4.06 1.66 -11.15
N LEU A 78 4.12 2.84 -11.77
CA LEU A 78 5.05 3.90 -11.33
C LEU A 78 4.75 4.35 -9.91
N GLY A 79 3.47 4.46 -9.55
CA GLY A 79 3.01 4.76 -8.20
C GLY A 79 3.47 3.71 -7.19
N SER A 80 3.38 2.42 -7.51
CA SER A 80 3.81 1.35 -6.60
C SER A 80 5.33 1.36 -6.37
N ILE A 81 6.12 1.64 -7.41
CA ILE A 81 7.57 1.80 -7.30
C ILE A 81 7.90 3.00 -6.42
N ALA A 82 7.26 4.14 -6.66
CA ALA A 82 7.48 5.36 -5.89
C ALA A 82 7.13 5.14 -4.41
N VAL A 83 5.93 4.63 -4.11
CA VAL A 83 5.47 4.39 -2.75
C VAL A 83 6.34 3.34 -2.05
N GLY A 84 6.62 2.20 -2.69
CA GLY A 84 7.46 1.15 -2.11
C GLY A 84 8.92 1.58 -1.92
N GLY A 85 9.49 2.31 -2.87
CA GLY A 85 10.86 2.83 -2.81
C GLY A 85 11.03 3.88 -1.72
N ILE A 86 10.13 4.87 -1.68
CA ILE A 86 10.10 5.91 -0.64
C ILE A 86 9.88 5.28 0.73
N ALA A 87 8.95 4.33 0.85
CA ALA A 87 8.73 3.60 2.09
C ALA A 87 10.01 2.91 2.57
N LYS A 88 10.69 2.15 1.71
CA LYS A 88 11.93 1.46 2.09
C LYS A 88 13.01 2.42 2.58
N VAL A 89 13.19 3.56 1.91
CA VAL A 89 14.18 4.59 2.31
C VAL A 89 13.81 5.20 3.67
N ILE A 90 12.53 5.56 3.86
CA ILE A 90 12.09 6.24 5.09
C ILE A 90 12.04 5.25 6.28
N LEU A 91 11.51 4.05 6.08
CA LEU A 91 11.40 3.02 7.12
C LEU A 91 12.78 2.60 7.64
N ARG A 92 13.76 2.40 6.74
CA ARG A 92 15.15 2.05 7.12
C ARG A 92 15.89 3.20 7.80
N SER A 93 15.71 4.44 7.36
CA SER A 93 16.43 5.59 7.92
C SER A 93 15.92 6.06 9.29
N ARG A 94 14.66 5.77 9.63
CA ARG A 94 14.00 6.29 10.84
C ARG A 94 13.70 5.24 11.92
N HIS A 95 14.01 3.96 11.70
CA HIS A 95 13.71 2.83 12.58
C HIS A 95 12.41 3.04 13.36
N LEU A 96 11.27 2.97 12.68
CA LEU A 96 9.95 3.11 13.31
C LEU A 96 9.78 2.14 14.47
N ALA A 97 9.20 2.57 15.59
CA ALA A 97 8.94 1.66 16.70
C ALA A 97 7.96 0.54 16.29
N GLY A 98 8.09 -0.64 16.87
CA GLY A 98 7.24 -1.82 16.59
C GLY A 98 5.72 -1.54 16.58
N PRO A 99 5.18 -0.76 17.53
CA PRO A 99 3.75 -0.42 17.54
C PRO A 99 3.30 0.33 16.27
N TRP A 100 4.14 1.19 15.70
CA TRP A 100 3.78 1.90 14.46
C TRP A 100 3.77 0.97 13.25
N LEU A 101 4.70 0.02 13.16
CA LEU A 101 4.68 -1.01 12.13
C LEU A 101 3.43 -1.88 12.23
N PHE A 102 3.01 -2.20 13.46
CA PHE A 102 1.77 -2.93 13.71
C PHE A 102 0.53 -2.13 13.27
N LEU A 103 0.45 -0.83 13.61
CA LEU A 103 -0.65 0.04 13.18
C LEU A 103 -0.71 0.21 11.66
N ILE A 104 0.44 0.35 11.00
CA ILE A 104 0.51 0.37 9.53
C ILE A 104 0.02 -0.96 8.96
N GLY A 105 0.43 -2.09 9.54
CA GLY A 105 -0.03 -3.42 9.14
C GLY A 105 -1.56 -3.57 9.28
N LEU A 106 -2.14 -3.11 10.38
CA LEU A 106 -3.60 -3.07 10.56
C LEU A 106 -4.27 -2.18 9.52
N GLY A 107 -3.76 -0.97 9.28
CA GLY A 107 -4.29 -0.06 8.27
C GLY A 107 -4.25 -0.67 6.87
N LEU A 108 -3.19 -1.41 6.53
CA LEU A 108 -3.08 -2.15 5.28
C LEU A 108 -4.12 -3.27 5.18
N LEU A 109 -4.35 -4.02 6.26
CA LEU A 109 -5.37 -5.08 6.29
C LEU A 109 -6.78 -4.52 6.09
N PHE A 110 -7.12 -3.39 6.73
CA PHE A 110 -8.38 -2.70 6.50
C PHE A 110 -8.51 -2.20 5.05
N GLY A 111 -7.45 -1.63 4.48
CA GLY A 111 -7.44 -1.22 3.07
C GLY A 111 -7.60 -2.40 2.10
N LEU A 112 -6.99 -3.55 2.41
CA LEU A 112 -7.18 -4.79 1.66
C LEU A 112 -8.62 -5.32 1.76
N ALA A 113 -9.25 -5.25 2.93
CA ALA A 113 -10.64 -5.66 3.12
C ALA A 113 -11.61 -4.78 2.31
N ASP A 114 -11.48 -3.45 2.39
CA ASP A 114 -12.27 -2.50 1.57
C ASP A 114 -12.05 -2.72 0.06
N MET A 115 -10.80 -3.03 -0.32
CA MET A 115 -10.47 -3.43 -1.69
C MET A 115 -11.22 -4.70 -2.11
N PHE A 116 -11.26 -5.75 -1.30
CA PHE A 116 -11.96 -6.98 -1.67
C PHE A 116 -13.46 -6.74 -1.89
N ASP A 117 -14.08 -5.88 -1.09
CA ASP A 117 -15.48 -5.49 -1.27
C ASP A 117 -15.70 -4.74 -2.60
N LYS A 118 -14.79 -3.83 -2.96
CA LYS A 118 -14.86 -3.11 -4.24
C LYS A 118 -14.62 -4.02 -5.44
N ILE A 119 -13.66 -4.95 -5.35
CA ILE A 119 -13.41 -5.97 -6.38
C ILE A 119 -14.67 -6.83 -6.56
N ARG A 120 -15.31 -7.27 -5.46
CA ARG A 120 -16.53 -8.08 -5.53
C ARG A 120 -17.65 -7.37 -6.31
N ILE A 121 -17.85 -6.08 -6.06
CA ILE A 121 -18.85 -5.28 -6.78
C ILE A 121 -18.52 -5.23 -8.27
N VAL A 122 -17.27 -4.93 -8.63
CA VAL A 122 -16.89 -4.82 -10.05
C VAL A 122 -16.88 -6.18 -10.76
N VAL A 123 -16.35 -7.23 -10.14
CA VAL A 123 -16.34 -8.58 -10.70
C VAL A 123 -17.75 -9.13 -10.89
N SER A 124 -18.69 -8.80 -10.01
CA SER A 124 -20.11 -9.16 -10.21
C SER A 124 -20.70 -8.55 -11.48
N SER A 125 -20.19 -7.39 -11.93
CA SER A 125 -20.62 -6.76 -13.19
C SER A 125 -19.92 -7.32 -14.44
N LEU A 126 -18.91 -8.19 -14.30
CA LEU A 126 -18.18 -8.80 -15.41
C LEU A 126 -18.67 -10.21 -15.78
N HIS A 127 -19.75 -10.70 -15.15
CA HIS A 127 -20.20 -12.10 -15.25
C HIS A 127 -21.02 -12.45 -16.51
N ALA A 128 -21.40 -11.49 -17.36
CA ALA A 128 -22.29 -11.76 -18.49
C ALA A 128 -21.53 -11.82 -19.84
N GLY A 129 -20.87 -12.96 -20.05
CA GLY A 129 -20.38 -13.42 -21.37
C GLY A 129 -18.88 -13.23 -21.64
N PRO A 130 -18.27 -14.09 -22.48
CA PRO A 130 -16.87 -13.95 -22.90
C PRO A 130 -16.75 -12.82 -23.93
N HIS A 131 -16.32 -11.65 -23.47
CA HIS A 131 -15.94 -10.51 -24.32
C HIS A 131 -14.50 -10.10 -23.98
N ASP A 132 -13.68 -9.76 -24.97
CA ASP A 132 -12.25 -9.47 -24.79
C ASP A 132 -11.98 -8.35 -23.75
N ASP A 133 -12.89 -7.40 -23.62
CA ASP A 133 -12.79 -6.27 -22.69
C ASP A 133 -13.02 -6.69 -21.22
N ASN A 134 -13.79 -7.76 -20.96
CA ASN A 134 -13.91 -8.36 -19.62
C ASN A 134 -12.58 -8.98 -19.18
N ALA A 135 -11.86 -9.63 -20.11
CA ALA A 135 -10.54 -10.18 -19.84
C ALA A 135 -9.50 -9.08 -19.56
N GLN A 136 -9.57 -7.95 -20.28
CA GLN A 136 -8.71 -6.79 -20.02
C GLN A 136 -8.98 -6.16 -18.64
N ALA A 137 -10.25 -6.00 -18.26
CA ALA A 137 -10.62 -5.52 -16.94
C ALA A 137 -10.11 -6.46 -15.84
N ALA A 138 -10.30 -7.77 -15.99
CA ALA A 138 -9.77 -8.77 -15.05
C ALA A 138 -8.23 -8.71 -14.95
N ALA A 139 -7.53 -8.62 -16.09
CA ALA A 139 -6.07 -8.48 -16.13
C ALA A 139 -5.60 -7.21 -15.43
N PHE A 140 -6.30 -6.09 -15.61
CA PHE A 140 -6.03 -4.85 -14.88
C PHE A 140 -6.16 -5.05 -13.37
N PHE A 141 -7.23 -5.69 -12.88
CA PHE A 141 -7.41 -5.95 -11.45
C PHE A 141 -6.31 -6.85 -10.87
N THR A 142 -5.94 -7.92 -11.57
CA THR A 142 -4.84 -8.79 -11.16
C THR A 142 -3.51 -8.02 -11.11
N PHE A 143 -3.25 -7.20 -12.12
CA PHE A 143 -2.05 -6.37 -12.18
C PHE A 143 -2.01 -5.33 -11.04
N TRP A 144 -3.12 -4.62 -10.83
CA TRP A 144 -3.24 -3.63 -9.76
C TRP A 144 -3.07 -4.26 -8.37
N LEU A 145 -3.67 -5.43 -8.12
CA LEU A 145 -3.49 -6.17 -6.87
C LEU A 145 -2.01 -6.52 -6.63
N LEU A 146 -1.32 -6.97 -7.67
CA LEU A 146 0.12 -7.23 -7.62
C LEU A 146 0.92 -5.97 -7.27
N MET A 147 0.56 -4.82 -7.84
CA MET A 147 1.22 -3.53 -7.57
C MET A 147 1.00 -3.06 -6.13
N VAL A 148 -0.22 -3.16 -5.60
CA VAL A 148 -0.51 -2.87 -4.19
C VAL A 148 0.31 -3.78 -3.27
N GLY A 149 0.36 -5.08 -3.56
CA GLY A 149 1.17 -6.03 -2.81
C GLY A 149 2.67 -5.71 -2.86
N TYR A 150 3.18 -5.29 -4.01
CA TYR A 150 4.57 -4.89 -4.18
C TYR A 150 4.92 -3.66 -3.31
N ALA A 151 4.05 -2.64 -3.28
CA ALA A 151 4.25 -1.48 -2.42
C ALA A 151 4.15 -1.84 -0.93
N ALA A 152 3.18 -2.69 -0.55
CA ALA A 152 2.99 -3.16 0.83
C ALA A 152 4.18 -3.96 1.37
N LYS A 153 4.92 -4.63 0.48
CA LYS A 153 6.08 -5.47 0.83
C LYS A 153 7.13 -4.73 1.66
N ALA A 154 7.31 -3.43 1.49
CA ALA A 154 8.32 -2.66 2.22
C ALA A 154 8.13 -2.73 3.76
N VAL A 155 6.88 -2.73 4.24
CA VAL A 155 6.56 -2.86 5.67
C VAL A 155 6.81 -4.27 6.17
N TRP A 156 6.45 -5.26 5.35
CA TRP A 156 6.69 -6.67 5.64
C TRP A 156 8.18 -6.98 5.76
N ASP A 157 8.98 -6.53 4.78
CA ASP A 157 10.44 -6.74 4.76
C ASP A 157 11.09 -6.14 6.01
N GLU A 158 10.73 -4.91 6.41
CA GLU A 158 11.30 -4.28 7.61
C GLU A 158 10.96 -5.05 8.90
N ALA A 159 9.71 -5.52 9.05
CA ALA A 159 9.32 -6.32 10.20
C ALA A 159 10.04 -7.68 10.24
N ARG A 160 10.16 -8.34 9.08
CA ARG A 160 10.89 -9.59 8.92
C ARG A 160 12.37 -9.42 9.25
N ASP A 161 13.02 -8.40 8.70
CA ASP A 161 14.45 -8.16 8.88
C ASP A 161 14.79 -7.96 10.37
N ARG A 162 13.91 -7.27 11.13
CA ARG A 162 14.05 -7.11 12.59
C ARG A 162 13.86 -8.41 13.36
N PHE A 163 12.88 -9.21 12.97
CA PHE A 163 12.67 -10.53 13.57
C PHE A 163 13.89 -11.43 13.34
N CYS A 164 14.38 -11.50 12.10
CA CYS A 164 15.59 -12.25 11.75
C CYS A 164 16.80 -11.79 12.56
N ALA A 165 17.02 -10.48 12.69
CA ALA A 165 18.11 -9.94 13.51
C ALA A 165 17.97 -10.31 15.01
N ALA A 166 16.75 -10.26 15.55
CA ALA A 166 16.48 -10.63 16.94
C ALA A 166 16.69 -12.13 17.19
N VAL A 167 16.35 -12.98 16.22
CA VAL A 167 16.61 -14.43 16.27
C VAL A 167 18.12 -14.70 16.17
N GLN A 168 18.81 -14.11 15.20
CA GLN A 168 20.26 -14.26 15.03
C GLN A 168 21.04 -13.84 16.27
N ALA A 169 20.64 -12.78 16.94
CA ALA A 169 21.27 -12.34 18.20
C ALA A 169 21.13 -13.34 19.36
N ARG A 170 20.16 -14.27 19.27
CA ARG A 170 19.91 -15.32 20.29
C ARG A 170 20.50 -16.68 19.90
N ILE A 171 20.91 -16.86 18.65
CA ILE A 171 21.63 -18.06 18.23
C ILE A 171 23.06 -17.92 18.75
N PRO A 172 23.53 -18.80 19.65
CA PRO A 172 24.92 -18.77 20.08
C PRO A 172 25.81 -18.93 18.84
N LYS A 173 26.78 -18.01 18.67
CA LYS A 173 27.78 -18.15 17.62
C LYS A 173 28.58 -19.40 17.93
N ILE A 174 28.38 -20.47 17.17
CA ILE A 174 29.29 -21.61 17.16
C ILE A 174 30.52 -21.14 16.38
N HIS A 175 31.37 -20.37 17.04
CA HIS A 175 32.77 -20.22 16.67
C HIS A 175 33.54 -20.87 17.80
N ASP A 176 34.06 -22.06 17.52
CA ASP A 176 35.40 -22.54 17.85
C ASP A 176 35.50 -24.03 17.51
N VAL A 177 35.88 -24.32 16.26
CA VAL A 177 36.81 -25.40 15.87
C VAL A 177 37.67 -24.86 14.75
#